data_AF-A0A7Y8HQ49-F1
#
_entry.id   AF-A0A7Y8HQ49-F1
#
_cell.length_a   1.000
_cell.length_b   1.000
_cell.length_c   1.000
_cell.angle_alpha   90.00
_cell.angle_beta   90.00
_cell.angle_gamma   90.00
#
_symmetry.space_group_name_H-M   'P 1'
#
loop_
_entity.id
_entity.type
_entity.pdbx_description
1 polymer ?
#
loop_
_entity_poly.entity_id
_entity_poly.type
_entity_poly.pdbx_seq_one_letter_code
_entity_poly.pdbx_strand_id
1 'polypeptide(L)'
;AIPVSTGTIDLIISNCVINLAPDKRKVFREMFRVAKPGGRFTISDIVADQPVPQYLVHDAEKWGDCLSGALTLTDYIAGMVGAGFLGIHLIKSSPWQVIDGIHFFSVTLTGYKIPADMSESAVSYATLRGPFSRVVDELGTTYLRGIPQPITPDVVGLVSQAPLACYFVLSSNPLWLDRTDDRWTAVYPTDAPCHWQGHFALFAGPFIEAADDDHHVYRRGEPVEICSKTLTILKTDGYAPHFAIINRAGQNVSGDAVTCSPYEGSCC
;
A
#
# COMPACT_ATOMS: atom_id res chain seq x y z
N ALA A 1 7.49 -24.98 -14.46
CA ALA A 1 7.80 -23.56 -14.67
C ALA A 1 7.00 -23.09 -15.88
N ILE A 2 6.66 -21.80 -15.97
CA ILE A 2 6.04 -21.20 -17.17
C ILE A 2 7.04 -21.27 -18.33
N PRO A 3 6.63 -21.59 -19.57
CA PRO A 3 7.53 -21.68 -20.74
C PRO A 3 7.93 -20.28 -21.26
N VAL A 4 8.37 -19.40 -20.37
CA VAL A 4 8.87 -18.05 -20.67
C VAL A 4 10.24 -17.91 -20.04
N SER A 5 11.18 -17.37 -20.82
CA SER A 5 12.56 -17.16 -20.39
C SER A 5 12.66 -16.17 -19.23
N THR A 6 13.73 -16.28 -18.45
CA THR A 6 14.02 -15.36 -17.34
C THR A 6 14.37 -13.99 -17.89
N GLY A 7 13.87 -12.92 -17.27
CA GLY A 7 14.29 -11.55 -17.59
C GLY A 7 13.96 -11.09 -19.01
N THR A 8 12.85 -11.54 -19.60
CA THR A 8 12.46 -11.18 -20.98
C THR A 8 11.20 -10.33 -21.07
N ILE A 9 10.47 -10.14 -19.97
CA ILE A 9 9.17 -9.46 -19.96
C ILE A 9 9.28 -8.07 -19.30
N ASP A 10 8.76 -7.05 -19.98
CA ASP A 10 8.72 -5.67 -19.48
C ASP A 10 7.49 -5.41 -18.58
N LEU A 11 6.33 -5.95 -18.94
CA LEU A 11 5.07 -5.76 -18.25
C LEU A 11 4.31 -7.09 -18.10
N ILE A 12 3.88 -7.37 -16.88
CA ILE A 12 3.01 -8.50 -16.53
C ILE A 12 1.64 -7.95 -16.17
N ILE A 13 0.60 -8.40 -16.86
CA ILE A 13 -0.79 -8.07 -16.52
C ILE A 13 -1.57 -9.34 -16.19
N SER A 14 -2.54 -9.20 -15.28
CA SER A 14 -3.49 -10.26 -14.96
C SER A 14 -4.78 -9.63 -14.44
N ASN A 15 -5.90 -10.31 -14.68
CA ASN A 15 -7.21 -9.90 -14.19
C ASN A 15 -7.94 -11.13 -13.62
N CYS A 16 -8.11 -11.16 -12.30
CA CYS A 16 -8.92 -12.12 -11.55
C CYS A 16 -8.65 -13.60 -11.84
N VAL A 17 -7.39 -14.00 -12.02
CA VAL A 17 -7.03 -15.42 -12.22
C VAL A 17 -5.97 -15.94 -11.26
N ILE A 18 -5.29 -15.08 -10.50
CA ILE A 18 -4.26 -15.55 -9.57
C ILE A 18 -4.90 -16.25 -8.38
N ASN A 19 -6.09 -15.81 -7.96
CA ASN A 19 -6.85 -16.47 -6.91
C ASN A 19 -7.16 -17.95 -7.21
N LEU A 20 -7.32 -18.30 -8.50
CA LEU A 20 -7.58 -19.68 -8.94
C LEU A 20 -6.32 -20.56 -8.94
N ALA A 21 -5.13 -19.97 -8.78
CA ALA A 21 -3.89 -20.73 -8.79
C ALA A 21 -3.73 -21.54 -7.49
N PRO A 22 -3.39 -22.85 -7.58
CA PRO A 22 -3.20 -23.70 -6.41
C PRO A 22 -1.95 -23.32 -5.59
N ASP A 23 -0.92 -22.77 -6.25
CA ASP A 23 0.29 -22.26 -5.60
C ASP A 23 0.58 -20.83 -6.05
N LYS A 24 0.00 -19.87 -5.32
CA LYS A 24 0.17 -18.42 -5.57
C LYS A 24 1.61 -17.97 -5.40
N ARG A 25 2.35 -18.53 -4.43
CA ARG A 25 3.75 -18.18 -4.21
C ARG A 25 4.60 -18.55 -5.43
N LYS A 26 4.31 -19.68 -6.06
CA LYS A 26 4.95 -20.07 -7.33
C LYS A 26 4.58 -19.14 -8.47
N VAL A 27 3.33 -18.69 -8.55
CA VAL A 27 2.92 -17.67 -9.54
C VAL A 27 3.74 -16.39 -9.35
N PHE A 28 3.83 -15.85 -8.14
CA PHE A 28 4.60 -14.64 -7.84
C PHE A 28 6.09 -14.79 -8.17
N ARG A 29 6.71 -15.94 -7.80
CA ARG A 29 8.11 -16.23 -8.15
C ARG A 29 8.33 -16.31 -9.66
N GLU A 30 7.42 -16.95 -10.40
CA GLU A 30 7.54 -17.05 -11.86
C GLU A 30 7.34 -15.68 -12.53
N MET A 31 6.44 -14.85 -12.03
CA MET A 31 6.30 -13.46 -12.46
C MET A 31 7.61 -12.69 -12.28
N PHE A 32 8.22 -12.77 -11.09
CA PHE A 32 9.49 -12.10 -10.83
C PHE A 32 10.64 -12.64 -11.70
N ARG A 33 10.67 -13.96 -11.93
CA ARG A 33 11.68 -14.60 -12.77
C ARG A 33 11.63 -14.07 -14.21
N VAL A 34 10.44 -14.01 -14.81
CA VAL A 34 10.30 -13.59 -16.22
C VAL A 34 10.43 -12.09 -16.40
N ALA A 35 10.16 -11.28 -15.37
CA ALA A 35 10.34 -9.84 -15.40
C ALA A 35 11.81 -9.45 -15.61
N LYS A 36 12.06 -8.50 -16.52
CA LYS A 36 13.34 -7.80 -16.66
C LYS A 36 13.64 -6.96 -15.42
N PRO A 37 14.92 -6.65 -15.11
CA PRO A 37 15.25 -5.50 -14.27
C PRO A 37 14.57 -4.22 -14.82
N GLY A 38 13.91 -3.46 -13.96
CA GLY A 38 13.05 -2.32 -14.33
C GLY A 38 11.64 -2.71 -14.83
N GLY A 39 11.39 -4.01 -15.06
CA GLY A 39 10.07 -4.51 -15.42
C GLY A 39 9.07 -4.39 -14.27
N ARG A 40 7.77 -4.37 -14.61
CA ARG A 40 6.69 -4.20 -13.63
C ARG A 40 5.54 -5.17 -13.83
N PHE A 41 4.76 -5.39 -12.79
CA PHE A 41 3.42 -5.98 -12.91
C PHE A 41 2.35 -4.92 -12.71
N THR A 42 1.18 -5.11 -13.34
CA THR A 42 -0.05 -4.39 -13.01
C THR A 42 -1.19 -5.41 -13.02
N ILE A 43 -1.70 -5.75 -11.85
CA ILE A 43 -2.64 -6.86 -11.68
C ILE A 43 -3.88 -6.38 -10.96
N SER A 44 -5.04 -6.77 -11.47
CA SER A 44 -6.31 -6.62 -10.78
C SER A 44 -6.78 -7.97 -10.26
N ASP A 45 -7.07 -8.09 -8.98
CA ASP A 45 -7.60 -9.32 -8.37
C ASP A 45 -8.53 -8.98 -7.20
N ILE A 46 -9.26 -9.99 -6.71
CA ILE A 46 -10.08 -9.88 -5.51
C ILE A 46 -9.21 -10.19 -4.28
N VAL A 47 -9.30 -9.35 -3.26
CA VAL A 47 -8.70 -9.59 -1.94
C VAL A 47 -9.77 -9.47 -0.86
N ALA A 48 -9.45 -10.00 0.31
CA ALA A 48 -10.28 -9.88 1.51
C ALA A 48 -9.65 -8.92 2.53
N ASP A 49 -10.48 -8.32 3.38
CA ASP A 49 -10.02 -7.49 4.50
C ASP A 49 -9.61 -8.33 5.73
N GLN A 50 -9.97 -9.61 5.74
CA GLN A 50 -9.63 -10.57 6.79
C GLN A 50 -9.44 -11.98 6.21
N PRO A 51 -8.78 -12.91 6.94
CA PRO A 51 -8.53 -14.26 6.44
C PRO A 51 -9.82 -14.99 6.04
N VAL A 52 -9.81 -15.61 4.86
CA VAL A 52 -10.95 -16.41 4.36
C VAL A 52 -10.97 -17.77 5.08
N PRO A 53 -12.07 -18.16 5.74
CA PRO A 53 -12.17 -19.41 6.47
C PRO A 53 -12.23 -20.62 5.53
N GLN A 54 -11.72 -21.76 6.00
CA GLN A 54 -11.53 -22.97 5.17
C GLN A 54 -12.82 -23.49 4.54
N TYR A 55 -13.98 -23.31 5.18
CA TYR A 55 -15.24 -23.75 4.58
C TYR A 55 -15.60 -22.96 3.32
N LEU A 56 -15.27 -21.65 3.25
CA LEU A 56 -15.42 -20.85 2.03
C LEU A 56 -14.36 -21.21 0.98
N VAL A 57 -13.16 -21.59 1.43
CA VAL A 57 -12.09 -22.07 0.54
C VAL A 57 -12.51 -23.37 -0.16
N HIS A 58 -13.26 -24.26 0.50
CA HIS A 58 -13.66 -25.55 -0.05
C HIS A 58 -15.08 -25.58 -0.65
N ASP A 59 -15.74 -24.42 -0.74
CA ASP A 59 -17.05 -24.28 -1.38
C ASP A 59 -16.89 -24.24 -2.91
N ALA A 60 -17.26 -25.34 -3.57
CA ALA A 60 -17.09 -25.51 -5.01
C ALA A 60 -17.94 -24.54 -5.86
N GLU A 61 -19.06 -24.03 -5.33
CA GLU A 61 -19.87 -23.02 -6.04
C GLU A 61 -19.18 -21.66 -6.01
N LYS A 62 -18.54 -21.29 -4.90
CA LYS A 62 -17.83 -20.02 -4.74
C LYS A 62 -16.41 -20.01 -5.32
N TRP A 63 -15.89 -21.19 -5.69
CA TRP A 63 -14.57 -21.33 -6.32
C TRP A 63 -14.51 -20.62 -7.69
N GLY A 64 -15.61 -20.62 -8.45
CA GLY A 64 -15.69 -20.00 -9.77
C GLY A 64 -15.56 -18.47 -9.77
N ASP A 65 -15.87 -17.82 -8.65
CA ASP A 65 -15.91 -16.36 -8.51
C ASP A 65 -14.63 -15.78 -7.87
N CYS A 66 -13.53 -16.53 -7.81
CA CYS A 66 -12.26 -16.10 -7.20
C CYS A 66 -12.29 -15.84 -5.68
N LEU A 67 -13.39 -16.17 -4.99
CA LEU A 67 -13.58 -15.97 -3.54
C LEU A 67 -12.75 -16.93 -2.69
N SER A 68 -12.83 -18.22 -3.00
CA SER A 68 -12.23 -19.29 -2.22
C SER A 68 -10.71 -19.21 -2.15
N GLY A 69 -10.08 -18.60 -3.16
CA GLY A 69 -8.63 -18.43 -3.22
C GLY A 69 -8.13 -17.07 -2.73
N ALA A 70 -9.02 -16.14 -2.37
CA ALA A 70 -8.65 -14.77 -2.06
C ALA A 70 -7.73 -14.72 -0.83
N LEU A 71 -6.64 -13.98 -0.95
CA LEU A 71 -5.76 -13.64 0.15
C LEU A 71 -6.22 -12.34 0.81
N THR A 72 -5.76 -12.10 2.04
CA THR A 72 -5.82 -10.75 2.60
C THR A 72 -4.96 -9.80 1.75
N LEU A 73 -5.26 -8.50 1.77
CA LEU A 73 -4.41 -7.51 1.09
C LEU A 73 -2.95 -7.59 1.58
N THR A 74 -2.76 -7.78 2.89
CA THR A 74 -1.45 -7.98 3.52
C THR A 74 -0.72 -9.19 2.93
N ASP A 75 -1.35 -10.36 2.91
CA ASP A 75 -0.73 -11.60 2.42
C ASP A 75 -0.46 -11.55 0.91
N TYR A 76 -1.33 -10.90 0.15
CA TYR A 76 -1.17 -10.74 -1.29
C TYR A 76 0.06 -9.89 -1.61
N ILE A 77 0.20 -8.73 -0.95
CA ILE A 77 1.37 -7.85 -1.10
C ILE A 77 2.63 -8.55 -0.58
N ALA A 78 2.57 -9.19 0.60
CA ALA A 78 3.69 -9.91 1.17
C ALA A 78 4.18 -11.04 0.25
N GLY A 79 3.28 -11.73 -0.45
CA GLY A 79 3.64 -12.74 -1.45
C GLY A 79 4.43 -12.16 -2.64
N MET A 80 4.06 -10.97 -3.10
CA MET A 80 4.76 -10.25 -4.17
C MET A 80 6.13 -9.72 -3.71
N VAL A 81 6.21 -9.16 -2.49
CA VAL A 81 7.46 -8.73 -1.87
C VAL A 81 8.40 -9.91 -1.67
N GLY A 82 7.89 -11.03 -1.15
CA GLY A 82 8.66 -12.27 -0.97
C GLY A 82 9.15 -12.89 -2.28
N ALA A 83 8.55 -12.55 -3.43
CA ALA A 83 9.06 -12.92 -4.74
C ALA A 83 10.17 -11.98 -5.24
N GLY A 84 10.27 -10.77 -4.68
CA GLY A 84 11.30 -9.76 -4.98
C GLY A 84 10.76 -8.46 -5.58
N PHE A 85 9.46 -8.30 -5.77
CA PHE A 85 8.90 -7.04 -6.25
C PHE A 85 8.89 -5.98 -5.14
N LEU A 86 9.23 -4.74 -5.47
CA LEU A 86 9.23 -3.59 -4.57
C LEU A 86 8.41 -2.43 -5.15
N GLY A 87 8.19 -1.38 -4.36
CA GLY A 87 7.42 -0.21 -4.80
C GLY A 87 5.95 -0.57 -5.12
N ILE A 88 5.42 -1.58 -4.44
CA ILE A 88 4.06 -2.08 -4.67
C ILE A 88 3.07 -1.04 -4.17
N HIS A 89 2.18 -0.57 -5.05
CA HIS A 89 1.20 0.46 -4.72
C HIS A 89 -0.14 0.20 -5.40
N LEU A 90 -1.18 0.75 -4.79
CA LEU A 90 -2.54 0.77 -5.30
C LEU A 90 -2.66 1.73 -6.49
N ILE A 91 -3.34 1.24 -7.53
CA ILE A 91 -3.81 2.04 -8.66
C ILE A 91 -5.30 2.34 -8.50
N LYS A 92 -6.07 1.33 -8.09
CA LYS A 92 -7.52 1.44 -7.92
C LYS A 92 -8.01 0.38 -6.93
N SER A 93 -9.04 0.72 -6.16
CA SER A 93 -9.83 -0.25 -5.41
C SER A 93 -11.32 -0.06 -5.68
N SER A 94 -12.12 -1.11 -5.52
CA SER A 94 -13.57 -1.02 -5.52
C SER A 94 -14.20 -2.14 -4.68
N PRO A 95 -15.23 -1.86 -3.87
CA PRO A 95 -15.99 -2.90 -3.18
C PRO A 95 -16.54 -3.95 -4.15
N TRP A 96 -16.67 -5.19 -3.69
CA TRP A 96 -17.23 -6.26 -4.52
C TRP A 96 -18.37 -7.01 -3.82
N GLN A 97 -18.10 -7.76 -2.75
CA GLN A 97 -19.11 -8.53 -2.03
C GLN A 97 -18.80 -8.63 -0.54
N VAL A 98 -19.84 -8.88 0.26
CA VAL A 98 -19.69 -9.19 1.69
C VAL A 98 -20.30 -10.56 1.96
N ILE A 99 -19.51 -11.48 2.51
CA ILE A 99 -19.95 -12.85 2.84
C ILE A 99 -19.52 -13.14 4.27
N ASP A 100 -20.48 -13.48 5.13
CA ASP A 100 -20.22 -13.78 6.55
C ASP A 100 -19.40 -12.69 7.28
N GLY A 101 -19.62 -11.42 6.91
CA GLY A 101 -18.90 -10.27 7.45
C GLY A 101 -17.51 -10.00 6.84
N ILE A 102 -17.03 -10.88 5.95
CA ILE A 102 -15.78 -10.69 5.21
C ILE A 102 -16.04 -9.76 4.04
N HIS A 103 -15.28 -8.68 3.94
CA HIS A 103 -15.39 -7.73 2.85
C HIS A 103 -14.40 -8.10 1.75
N PHE A 104 -14.93 -8.53 0.62
CA PHE A 104 -14.16 -8.74 -0.58
C PHE A 104 -14.21 -7.50 -1.46
N PHE A 105 -13.05 -7.12 -1.98
CA PHE A 105 -12.90 -5.94 -2.82
C PHE A 105 -11.86 -6.20 -3.91
N SER A 106 -12.08 -5.58 -5.05
CA SER A 106 -11.13 -5.60 -6.15
C SER A 106 -10.03 -4.58 -5.87
N VAL A 107 -8.78 -4.99 -6.06
CA VAL A 107 -7.61 -4.09 -6.05
C VAL A 107 -6.85 -4.24 -7.35
N THR A 108 -6.42 -3.12 -7.91
CA THR A 108 -5.40 -3.05 -8.95
C THR A 108 -4.10 -2.59 -8.32
N LEU A 109 -3.09 -3.46 -8.31
CA LEU A 109 -1.77 -3.19 -7.74
C LEU A 109 -0.72 -3.14 -8.85
N THR A 110 0.27 -2.27 -8.69
CA THR A 110 1.48 -2.23 -9.52
C THR A 110 2.72 -2.34 -8.66
N GLY A 111 3.73 -3.08 -9.11
CA GLY A 111 5.03 -3.21 -8.43
C GLY A 111 6.15 -3.51 -9.42
N TYR A 112 7.39 -3.33 -8.98
CA TYR A 112 8.56 -3.25 -9.86
C TYR A 112 9.65 -4.23 -9.44
N LYS A 113 10.38 -4.76 -10.42
CA LYS A 113 11.64 -5.44 -10.20
C LYS A 113 12.76 -4.42 -10.26
N ILE A 114 13.19 -3.94 -9.11
CA ILE A 114 14.21 -2.88 -9.03
C ILE A 114 15.56 -3.44 -9.52
N PRO A 115 16.28 -2.72 -10.40
CA PRO A 115 17.62 -3.11 -10.82
C PRO A 115 18.58 -3.22 -9.62
N ALA A 116 19.43 -4.25 -9.63
CA ALA A 116 20.34 -4.54 -8.50
C ALA A 116 21.57 -3.63 -8.43
N ASP A 117 21.86 -2.86 -9.48
CA ASP A 117 23.08 -2.06 -9.57
C ASP A 117 22.77 -0.61 -9.94
N MET A 118 22.96 0.28 -8.98
CA MET A 118 23.00 1.73 -9.17
C MET A 118 24.33 2.28 -8.63
N SER A 119 25.44 1.58 -8.91
CA SER A 119 26.78 2.04 -8.55
C SER A 119 27.06 3.41 -9.17
N GLU A 120 27.51 4.34 -8.33
CA GLU A 120 27.76 5.76 -8.62
C GLU A 120 26.52 6.65 -8.59
N SER A 121 26.00 6.86 -7.38
CA SER A 121 25.16 8.02 -7.09
C SER A 121 25.89 8.94 -6.12
N ALA A 122 26.01 10.23 -6.47
CA ALA A 122 26.43 11.27 -5.53
C ALA A 122 25.37 11.54 -4.45
N VAL A 123 24.18 10.92 -4.54
CA VAL A 123 23.11 11.04 -3.55
C VAL A 123 23.51 10.32 -2.27
N SER A 124 23.42 11.03 -1.15
CA SER A 124 23.67 10.49 0.19
C SER A 124 22.49 10.73 1.14
N TYR A 125 21.52 11.56 0.75
CA TYR A 125 20.37 11.92 1.55
C TYR A 125 19.08 11.83 0.74
N ALA A 126 18.00 11.46 1.42
CA ALA A 126 16.63 11.63 0.95
C ALA A 126 15.83 12.43 1.97
N THR A 127 15.10 13.44 1.50
CA THR A 127 14.18 14.23 2.32
C THR A 127 12.76 13.98 1.86
N LEU A 128 11.92 13.47 2.76
CA LEU A 128 10.51 13.21 2.48
C LEU A 128 9.75 14.54 2.29
N ARG A 129 9.01 14.64 1.17
CA ARG A 129 8.16 15.78 0.81
C ARG A 129 6.79 15.73 1.47
N GLY A 130 6.23 14.53 1.62
CA GLY A 130 4.87 14.27 2.11
C GLY A 130 3.99 13.59 1.04
N PRO A 131 2.67 13.43 1.26
CA PRO A 131 1.87 14.12 2.26
C PRO A 131 1.95 13.53 3.65
N PHE A 132 2.48 12.31 3.80
CA PHE A 132 2.68 11.68 5.11
C PHE A 132 3.69 12.44 5.96
N SER A 133 3.47 12.46 7.28
CA SER A 133 4.40 13.06 8.25
C SER A 133 5.63 12.17 8.48
N ARG A 134 5.46 10.85 8.36
CA ARG A 134 6.51 9.83 8.45
C ARG A 134 6.19 8.65 7.53
N VAL A 135 7.20 8.05 6.93
CA VAL A 135 7.06 6.77 6.20
C VAL A 135 8.22 5.82 6.51
N VAL A 136 8.00 4.52 6.31
CA VAL A 136 9.02 3.47 6.35
C VAL A 136 9.01 2.73 5.01
N ASP A 137 10.17 2.65 4.36
CA ASP A 137 10.31 1.94 3.08
C ASP A 137 10.47 0.42 3.24
N GLU A 138 10.47 -0.29 2.10
CA GLU A 138 10.61 -1.76 2.05
C GLU A 138 11.94 -2.28 2.61
N LEU A 139 12.95 -1.43 2.72
CA LEU A 139 14.27 -1.76 3.30
C LEU A 139 14.36 -1.39 4.78
N GLY A 140 13.28 -0.89 5.38
CA GLY A 140 13.20 -0.51 6.79
C GLY A 140 13.72 0.89 7.11
N THR A 141 14.06 1.69 6.10
CA THR A 141 14.51 3.08 6.35
C THR A 141 13.32 3.94 6.71
N THR A 142 13.44 4.70 7.80
CA THR A 142 12.40 5.63 8.26
C THR A 142 12.72 7.05 7.82
N TYR A 143 11.72 7.78 7.34
CA TYR A 143 11.84 9.17 6.91
C TYR A 143 10.82 10.03 7.63
N LEU A 144 11.27 11.17 8.13
CA LEU A 144 10.40 12.23 8.68
C LEU A 144 10.29 13.36 7.65
N ARG A 145 9.08 13.89 7.47
CA ARG A 145 8.82 14.93 6.46
C ARG A 145 9.69 16.17 6.70
N GLY A 146 10.39 16.59 5.66
CA GLY A 146 11.31 17.74 5.67
C GLY A 146 12.63 17.54 6.42
N ILE A 147 12.86 16.38 7.03
CA ILE A 147 14.14 16.07 7.70
C ILE A 147 14.99 15.20 6.75
N PRO A 148 16.22 15.63 6.42
CA PRO A 148 17.09 14.85 5.56
C PRO A 148 17.56 13.57 6.27
N GLN A 149 17.28 12.44 5.64
CA GLN A 149 17.68 11.12 6.12
C GLN A 149 18.89 10.63 5.32
N PRO A 150 20.02 10.28 5.97
CA PRO A 150 21.11 9.56 5.30
C PRO A 150 20.62 8.21 4.77
N ILE A 151 21.03 7.85 3.55
CA ILE A 151 20.59 6.63 2.87
C ILE A 151 21.74 5.86 2.24
N THR A 152 21.57 4.54 2.10
CA THR A 152 22.52 3.64 1.42
C THR A 152 22.28 3.61 -0.09
N PRO A 153 23.23 3.10 -0.90
CA PRO A 153 23.04 2.94 -2.35
C PRO A 153 21.81 2.09 -2.72
N ASP A 154 21.51 1.03 -1.95
CA ASP A 154 20.33 0.19 -2.17
C ASP A 154 19.04 0.99 -2.00
N VAL A 155 19.00 1.84 -0.97
CA VAL A 155 17.88 2.74 -0.72
C VAL A 155 17.76 3.78 -1.83
N VAL A 156 18.87 4.38 -2.29
CA VAL A 156 18.86 5.25 -3.48
C VAL A 156 18.22 4.52 -4.66
N GLY A 157 18.57 3.26 -4.88
CA GLY A 157 17.99 2.42 -5.92
C GLY A 157 16.49 2.24 -5.80
N LEU A 158 15.96 2.13 -4.58
CA LEU A 158 14.53 2.02 -4.34
C LEU A 158 13.81 3.38 -4.48
N VAL A 159 14.26 4.41 -3.77
CA VAL A 159 13.52 5.69 -3.68
C VAL A 159 13.66 6.56 -4.92
N SER A 160 14.63 6.28 -5.80
CA SER A 160 14.76 6.96 -7.10
C SER A 160 13.77 6.47 -8.16
N GLN A 161 13.06 5.38 -7.90
CA GLN A 161 12.17 4.73 -8.86
C GLN A 161 10.71 5.11 -8.62
N ALA A 162 9.90 5.07 -9.68
CA ALA A 162 8.46 5.19 -9.51
C ALA A 162 7.90 3.99 -8.70
N PRO A 163 6.90 4.21 -7.83
CA PRO A 163 6.23 5.48 -7.56
C PRO A 163 6.94 6.34 -6.49
N LEU A 164 7.99 5.83 -5.84
CA LEU A 164 8.62 6.47 -4.67
C LEU A 164 9.29 7.80 -4.99
N ALA A 165 9.84 7.96 -6.19
CA ALA A 165 10.61 9.13 -6.62
C ALA A 165 9.90 10.47 -6.37
N CYS A 166 8.58 10.54 -6.51
CA CYS A 166 7.86 11.79 -6.33
C CYS A 166 7.76 12.25 -4.87
N TYR A 167 7.95 11.33 -3.90
CA TYR A 167 7.87 11.60 -2.46
C TYR A 167 9.16 12.14 -1.87
N PHE A 168 10.29 12.05 -2.58
CA PHE A 168 11.60 12.38 -2.02
C PHE A 168 12.31 13.49 -2.81
N VAL A 169 13.08 14.30 -2.09
CA VAL A 169 14.16 15.10 -2.67
C VAL A 169 15.46 14.38 -2.38
N LEU A 170 16.17 13.95 -3.42
CA LEU A 170 17.45 13.28 -3.32
C LEU A 170 18.59 14.29 -3.45
N SER A 171 19.58 14.22 -2.57
CA SER A 171 20.69 15.17 -2.54
C SER A 171 21.99 14.55 -2.05
N SER A 172 23.12 15.17 -2.42
CA SER A 172 24.45 14.81 -1.91
C SER A 172 24.73 15.35 -0.50
N ASN A 173 24.11 16.48 -0.16
CA ASN A 173 24.22 17.12 1.16
C ASN A 173 22.85 17.12 1.85
N PRO A 174 22.79 17.21 3.20
CA PRO A 174 21.53 17.33 3.92
C PRO A 174 20.71 18.53 3.42
N LEU A 175 19.45 18.30 3.11
CA LEU A 175 18.50 19.32 2.68
C LEU A 175 17.25 19.28 3.56
N TRP A 176 17.02 20.32 4.33
CA TRP A 176 15.79 20.49 5.12
C TRP A 176 14.70 21.13 4.26
N LEU A 177 13.46 20.69 4.46
CA LEU A 177 12.27 21.36 3.92
C LEU A 177 11.44 21.87 5.09
N ASP A 178 10.93 23.08 4.96
CA ASP A 178 9.94 23.62 5.89
C ASP A 178 8.62 23.90 5.16
N ARG A 179 7.64 24.43 5.90
CA ARG A 179 6.29 24.70 5.38
C ARG A 179 6.24 25.79 4.30
N THR A 180 7.31 26.55 4.12
CA THR A 180 7.42 27.61 3.10
C THR A 180 8.04 27.10 1.80
N ASP A 181 8.62 25.89 1.80
CA ASP A 181 9.20 25.28 0.61
C ASP A 181 8.10 24.73 -0.32
N ASP A 182 8.12 25.08 -1.60
CA ASP A 182 7.13 24.64 -2.60
C ASP A 182 7.09 23.11 -2.78
N ARG A 183 8.14 22.39 -2.36
CA ARG A 183 8.21 20.93 -2.43
C ARG A 183 7.57 20.27 -1.22
N TRP A 184 7.28 21.01 -0.14
CA TRP A 184 6.59 20.51 1.05
C TRP A 184 5.13 20.21 0.71
N THR A 185 4.67 19.02 1.06
CA THR A 185 3.29 18.60 0.85
C THR A 185 2.73 18.08 2.18
N ALA A 186 1.60 18.63 2.62
CA ALA A 186 0.91 18.17 3.81
C ALA A 186 -0.59 18.40 3.65
N VAL A 187 -1.40 17.53 4.26
CA VAL A 187 -2.84 17.73 4.35
C VAL A 187 -3.19 17.72 5.83
N TYR A 188 -3.51 18.89 6.36
CA TYR A 188 -3.81 19.03 7.78
C TYR A 188 -5.30 18.81 8.03
N PRO A 189 -5.64 18.04 9.07
CA PRO A 189 -7.01 17.85 9.51
C PRO A 189 -7.55 19.15 10.11
N THR A 190 -8.87 19.36 9.97
CA THR A 190 -9.57 20.43 10.69
C THR A 190 -9.75 20.00 12.14
N ASP A 191 -9.49 20.92 13.07
CA ASP A 191 -9.76 20.73 14.49
C ASP A 191 -11.28 20.84 14.75
N ALA A 192 -11.98 19.73 14.51
CA ALA A 192 -13.42 19.60 14.66
C ALA A 192 -13.77 18.23 15.26
N PRO A 193 -14.88 18.13 16.03
CA PRO A 193 -15.39 16.85 16.49
C PRO A 193 -15.64 15.90 15.31
N CYS A 194 -15.40 14.61 15.51
CA CYS A 194 -15.72 13.61 14.50
C CYS A 194 -16.56 12.47 15.07
N HIS A 195 -17.11 11.66 14.16
CA HIS A 195 -18.02 10.57 14.49
C HIS A 195 -17.52 9.29 13.87
N TRP A 196 -17.73 8.19 14.59
CA TRP A 196 -17.55 6.86 14.02
C TRP A 196 -18.73 6.50 13.10
N GLN A 197 -18.43 5.91 11.94
CA GLN A 197 -19.42 5.58 10.91
C GLN A 197 -19.21 4.18 10.30
N GLY A 198 -18.38 3.33 10.92
CA GLY A 198 -18.09 1.97 10.43
C GLY A 198 -16.97 1.86 9.39
N HIS A 199 -16.22 2.93 9.14
CA HIS A 199 -15.20 2.95 8.09
C HIS A 199 -13.86 2.42 8.57
N PHE A 200 -13.20 1.66 7.70
CA PHE A 200 -11.82 1.20 7.87
C PHE A 200 -10.98 1.64 6.67
N ALA A 201 -9.76 2.07 6.95
CA ALA A 201 -8.73 2.36 5.97
C ALA A 201 -7.76 1.19 5.86
N LEU A 202 -7.57 0.67 4.65
CA LEU A 202 -6.50 -0.27 4.33
C LEU A 202 -5.44 0.46 3.52
N PHE A 203 -4.26 0.63 4.11
CA PHE A 203 -3.14 1.25 3.43
C PHE A 203 -2.53 0.29 2.41
N ALA A 204 -2.41 0.73 1.17
CA ALA A 204 -1.85 -0.02 0.04
C ALA A 204 -0.88 0.86 -0.76
N GLY A 205 -0.20 1.79 -0.09
CA GLY A 205 0.84 2.63 -0.67
C GLY A 205 2.18 1.89 -0.83
N PRO A 206 3.17 2.56 -1.44
CA PRO A 206 4.49 1.99 -1.72
C PRO A 206 5.40 1.86 -0.49
N PHE A 207 4.89 2.17 0.70
CA PHE A 207 5.59 2.10 1.98
C PHE A 207 5.06 0.92 2.80
N ILE A 208 5.86 0.36 3.70
CA ILE A 208 5.38 -0.69 4.62
C ILE A 208 4.57 -0.08 5.77
N GLU A 209 4.86 1.17 6.12
CA GLU A 209 4.18 1.92 7.16
C GLU A 209 4.20 3.41 6.80
N ALA A 210 3.11 4.13 7.09
CA ALA A 210 3.03 5.58 6.95
C ALA A 210 2.24 6.19 8.10
N ALA A 211 2.59 7.41 8.49
CA ALA A 211 1.87 8.20 9.48
C ALA A 211 1.37 9.52 8.88
N ASP A 212 0.19 9.96 9.33
CA ASP A 212 -0.37 11.26 8.95
C ASP A 212 -0.08 12.35 9.99
N ASP A 213 -0.64 13.52 9.78
CA ASP A 213 -0.49 14.69 10.64
C ASP A 213 -1.34 14.65 11.92
N ASP A 214 -2.27 13.69 12.03
CA ASP A 214 -3.07 13.41 13.23
C ASP A 214 -2.48 12.25 14.06
N HIS A 215 -1.26 11.80 13.73
CA HIS A 215 -0.53 10.70 14.36
C HIS A 215 -1.16 9.31 14.17
N HIS A 216 -2.06 9.12 13.20
CA HIS A 216 -2.46 7.77 12.82
C HIS A 216 -1.26 7.06 12.20
N VAL A 217 -1.10 5.77 12.51
CA VAL A 217 -0.08 4.92 11.89
C VAL A 217 -0.80 3.83 11.09
N TYR A 218 -0.55 3.83 9.78
CA TYR A 218 -1.11 2.87 8.85
C TYR A 218 -0.03 1.88 8.44
N ARG A 219 -0.23 0.61 8.77
CA ARG A 219 0.60 -0.49 8.27
C ARG A 219 -0.02 -1.08 7.02
N ARG A 220 0.81 -1.42 6.05
CA ARG A 220 0.33 -1.84 4.74
C ARG A 220 -0.48 -3.13 4.81
N GLY A 221 -1.70 -3.09 4.28
CA GLY A 221 -2.67 -4.17 4.26
C GLY A 221 -3.48 -4.32 5.54
N GLU A 222 -3.02 -3.76 6.67
CA GLU A 222 -3.75 -3.84 7.94
C GLU A 222 -4.91 -2.85 7.96
N PRO A 223 -6.15 -3.30 8.25
CA PRO A 223 -7.30 -2.42 8.37
C PRO A 223 -7.22 -1.60 9.66
N VAL A 224 -7.27 -0.29 9.52
CA VAL A 224 -7.31 0.67 10.64
C VAL A 224 -8.70 1.30 10.69
N GLU A 225 -9.32 1.29 11.85
CA GLU A 225 -10.61 1.95 12.08
C GLU A 225 -10.44 3.47 12.02
N ILE A 226 -11.38 4.16 11.37
CA ILE A 226 -11.28 5.60 11.13
C ILE A 226 -12.61 6.31 11.36
N CYS A 227 -12.54 7.53 11.91
CA CYS A 227 -13.70 8.40 12.03
C CYS A 227 -13.95 9.24 10.76
N SER A 228 -15.05 10.00 10.75
CA SER A 228 -15.45 10.87 9.63
C SER A 228 -14.40 11.93 9.25
N LYS A 229 -13.62 12.45 10.22
CA LYS A 229 -12.54 13.41 9.98
C LYS A 229 -11.41 12.77 9.19
N THR A 230 -10.87 11.66 9.69
CA THR A 230 -9.80 10.91 9.01
C THR A 230 -10.26 10.44 7.63
N LEU A 231 -11.49 9.94 7.50
CA LEU A 231 -12.07 9.57 6.20
C LEU A 231 -12.05 10.72 5.18
N THR A 232 -12.33 11.95 5.63
CA THR A 232 -12.32 13.13 4.76
C THR A 232 -10.90 13.44 4.27
N ILE A 233 -9.90 13.35 5.15
CA ILE A 233 -8.50 13.55 4.80
C ILE A 233 -7.98 12.47 3.86
N LEU A 234 -8.29 11.21 4.13
CA LEU A 234 -7.86 10.08 3.30
C LEU A 234 -8.49 10.09 1.90
N LYS A 235 -9.56 10.86 1.67
CA LYS A 235 -10.17 11.07 0.34
C LYS A 235 -9.54 12.20 -0.47
N THR A 236 -8.63 12.98 0.10
CA THR A 236 -7.92 14.04 -0.63
C THR A 236 -6.90 13.44 -1.60
N ASP A 237 -6.59 14.15 -2.69
CA ASP A 237 -5.71 13.66 -3.77
C ASP A 237 -4.34 13.17 -3.30
N GLY A 238 -3.81 13.73 -2.20
CA GLY A 238 -2.54 13.29 -1.62
C GLY A 238 -2.60 11.91 -0.98
N TYR A 239 -3.71 11.56 -0.33
CA TYR A 239 -3.86 10.31 0.40
C TYR A 239 -4.64 9.26 -0.38
N ALA A 240 -5.69 9.65 -1.11
CA ALA A 240 -6.64 8.73 -1.77
C ALA A 240 -6.00 7.63 -2.63
N PRO A 241 -4.92 7.89 -3.40
CA PRO A 241 -4.26 6.84 -4.18
C PRO A 241 -3.65 5.71 -3.34
N HIS A 242 -3.49 5.90 -2.02
CA HIS A 242 -2.84 4.96 -1.12
C HIS A 242 -3.80 4.11 -0.30
N PHE A 243 -5.10 4.38 -0.32
CA PHE A 243 -6.04 3.74 0.59
C PHE A 243 -7.17 3.04 -0.16
N ALA A 244 -7.48 1.82 0.27
CA ALA A 244 -8.79 1.23 0.04
C ALA A 244 -9.63 1.49 1.28
N ILE A 245 -10.81 2.10 1.10
CA ILE A 245 -11.74 2.36 2.19
C ILE A 245 -12.89 1.34 2.12
N ILE A 246 -13.15 0.66 3.23
CA ILE A 246 -14.29 -0.23 3.40
C ILE A 246 -15.19 0.28 4.52
N ASN A 247 -16.46 -0.13 4.51
CA ASN A 247 -17.39 0.14 5.61
C ASN A 247 -17.93 -1.20 6.15
N ARG A 248 -17.45 -1.62 7.32
CA ARG A 248 -17.81 -2.90 7.94
C ARG A 248 -19.20 -2.91 8.55
N ALA A 249 -19.78 -1.73 8.81
CA ALA A 249 -21.14 -1.63 9.31
C ALA A 249 -22.21 -1.84 8.21
N GLY A 250 -21.81 -1.85 6.92
CA GLY A 250 -22.71 -2.02 5.78
C GLY A 250 -23.62 -0.81 5.48
N GLN A 251 -23.97 -0.03 6.52
CA GLN A 251 -24.63 1.27 6.45
C GLN A 251 -23.93 2.24 7.42
N ASN A 252 -24.05 3.55 7.17
CA ASN A 252 -23.54 4.55 8.11
C ASN A 252 -24.27 4.43 9.45
N VAL A 253 -23.55 4.10 10.50
CA VAL A 253 -24.07 4.10 11.88
C VAL A 253 -23.97 5.52 12.42
N SER A 254 -25.02 6.00 13.10
CA SER A 254 -24.96 7.21 13.90
C SER A 254 -24.36 6.88 15.26
N GLY A 255 -23.17 7.41 15.57
CA GLY A 255 -22.55 7.32 16.89
C GLY A 255 -22.35 8.69 17.53
N ASP A 256 -22.14 8.68 18.85
CA ASP A 256 -21.76 9.88 19.60
C ASP A 256 -20.46 10.48 19.06
N ALA A 257 -20.22 11.75 19.38
CA ALA A 257 -18.95 12.39 19.03
C ALA A 257 -17.81 11.65 19.74
N VAL A 258 -16.79 11.26 18.96
CA VAL A 258 -15.59 10.59 19.45
C VAL A 258 -14.41 11.56 19.39
N THR A 259 -13.52 11.46 20.38
CA THR A 259 -12.23 12.15 20.32
C THR A 259 -11.23 11.22 19.65
N CYS A 260 -10.70 11.62 18.50
CA CYS A 260 -9.53 10.95 17.93
C CYS A 260 -8.36 11.12 18.89
N SER A 261 -8.05 10.09 19.68
CA SER A 261 -6.86 10.08 20.54
C SER A 261 -5.84 9.08 19.99
N PRO A 262 -4.77 9.55 19.31
CA PRO A 262 -3.72 8.66 18.80
C PRO A 262 -2.90 7.98 19.91
N TYR A 263 -3.05 8.40 21.18
CA TYR A 263 -2.27 7.87 22.31
C TYR A 263 -2.80 6.56 22.89
N GLU A 264 -4.06 6.20 22.62
CA GLU A 264 -4.67 4.95 23.11
C GLU A 264 -4.63 3.83 22.07
N GLY A 265 -4.01 4.06 20.90
CA GLY A 265 -3.88 3.05 19.84
C GLY A 265 -5.17 2.77 19.09
N SER A 266 -6.25 3.48 19.37
CA SER A 266 -7.51 3.40 18.65
C SER A 266 -7.95 4.81 18.21
N CYS A 267 -8.14 4.99 16.91
CA CYS A 267 -8.91 6.12 16.42
C CYS A 267 -10.35 5.62 16.34
N CYS A 268 -11.08 5.79 17.44
CA CYS A 268 -12.23 4.97 17.85
C CYS A 268 -11.76 3.62 18.37
#